data_AF-A0A821BT71-F1
#
_entry.id   AF-A0A821BT71-F1
#
_cell.length_a   1.000
_cell.length_b   1.000
_cell.length_c   1.000
_cell.angle_alpha   90.00
_cell.angle_beta   90.00
_cell.angle_gamma   90.00
#
_symmetry.space_group_name_H-M   'P 1'
#
loop_
_entity.id
_entity.type
_entity.pdbx_description
1 polymer ?
#
loop_
_entity_poly.entity_id
_entity_poly.type
_entity_poly.pdbx_seq_one_letter_code
_entity_poly.pdbx_strand_id
1 'polypeptide(L)'
;MGGTKLLEPLHWLQRHPPEQDRARQFFLLTDGEISNGLEVLHLCRSISTSTRIFSFGLGDLPSRSLVNGLARTTNGHFIFIPPKSSVDVYVGEQLKKALQSCIANIQVKWNLGTSVLNAPMKTLPVYANHRLIVYALTDE
;
A
#
# COMPACT_ATOMS: atom_id res chain seq x y z
N MET A 1 -21.40 -6.96 19.69
CA MET A 1 -19.95 -6.74 19.45
C MET A 1 -19.69 -6.92 17.96
N GLY A 2 -19.68 -5.83 17.19
CA GLY A 2 -19.26 -5.85 15.79
C GLY A 2 -17.82 -5.36 15.71
N GLY A 3 -16.90 -6.20 15.24
CA GLY A 3 -15.52 -5.81 14.95
C GLY A 3 -15.30 -5.66 13.45
N THR A 4 -14.22 -5.02 13.05
CA THR A 4 -13.86 -4.84 11.63
C THR A 4 -13.15 -6.08 11.11
N LYS A 5 -13.77 -6.79 10.14
CA LYS A 5 -13.24 -8.02 9.55
C LYS A 5 -12.50 -7.74 8.23
N LEU A 6 -11.26 -7.24 8.31
CA LEU A 6 -10.48 -6.90 7.11
C LEU A 6 -9.83 -8.10 6.40
N LEU A 7 -9.55 -9.20 7.10
CA LEU A 7 -8.86 -10.34 6.47
C LEU A 7 -9.68 -10.99 5.36
N GLU A 8 -10.99 -11.14 5.55
CA GLU A 8 -11.87 -11.77 4.58
C GLU A 8 -11.86 -11.07 3.21
N PRO A 9 -12.12 -9.74 3.10
CA PRO A 9 -12.03 -9.05 1.82
C PRO A 9 -10.59 -9.07 1.26
N LEU A 10 -9.55 -8.99 2.09
CA LEU A 10 -8.17 -9.06 1.60
C LEU A 10 -7.80 -10.45 1.03
N HIS A 11 -8.29 -11.54 1.63
CA HIS A 11 -8.14 -12.88 1.07
C HIS A 11 -8.95 -13.05 -0.22
N TRP A 12 -10.09 -12.38 -0.33
CA TRP A 12 -10.80 -12.30 -1.60
C TRP A 12 -9.95 -11.59 -2.66
N LEU A 13 -9.32 -10.45 -2.35
CA LEU A 13 -8.44 -9.75 -3.29
C LEU A 13 -7.25 -10.61 -3.72
N GLN A 14 -6.65 -11.37 -2.80
CA GLN A 14 -5.53 -12.26 -3.09
C GLN A 14 -5.92 -13.39 -4.04
N ARG A 15 -7.11 -13.98 -3.88
CA ARG A 15 -7.63 -15.06 -4.74
C ARG A 15 -8.10 -14.57 -6.11
N HIS A 16 -8.38 -13.28 -6.24
CA HIS A 16 -8.86 -12.67 -7.48
C HIS A 16 -7.87 -11.58 -7.90
N PRO A 17 -6.69 -11.91 -8.46
CA PRO A 17 -5.76 -10.89 -8.93
C PRO A 17 -6.39 -10.02 -10.03
N PRO A 18 -5.93 -8.77 -10.23
CA PRO A 18 -6.35 -7.98 -11.39
C PRO A 18 -5.87 -8.62 -12.70
N GLU A 19 -6.45 -8.19 -13.82
CA GLU A 19 -5.97 -8.55 -15.15
C GLU A 19 -4.49 -8.21 -15.32
N GLN A 20 -3.83 -8.93 -16.22
CA GLN A 20 -2.44 -8.67 -16.56
C GLN A 20 -2.24 -7.20 -16.94
N ASP A 21 -1.11 -6.63 -16.49
CA ASP A 21 -0.72 -5.23 -16.72
C ASP A 21 -1.68 -4.17 -16.12
N ARG A 22 -2.63 -4.57 -15.28
CA ARG A 22 -3.47 -3.65 -14.50
C ARG A 22 -3.11 -3.66 -13.02
N ALA A 23 -3.02 -2.48 -12.43
CA ALA A 23 -2.96 -2.31 -10.99
C ALA A 23 -4.35 -2.05 -10.42
N ARG A 24 -4.78 -2.86 -9.45
CA ARG A 24 -6.01 -2.63 -8.67
C ARG A 24 -5.81 -1.50 -7.68
N GLN A 25 -6.74 -0.55 -7.65
CA GLN A 25 -6.81 0.50 -6.63
C GLN A 25 -7.90 0.15 -5.63
N PHE A 26 -7.57 0.06 -4.34
CA PHE A 26 -8.49 -0.29 -3.27
C PHE A 26 -8.57 0.86 -2.27
N PHE A 27 -9.75 1.47 -2.14
CA PHE A 27 -9.97 2.56 -1.18
C PHE A 27 -10.58 1.99 0.10
N LEU A 28 -9.88 2.13 1.22
CA LEU A 28 -10.30 1.61 2.52
C LEU A 28 -10.57 2.76 3.47
N LEU A 29 -11.77 2.83 4.04
CA LEU A 29 -12.16 3.82 5.02
C LEU A 29 -12.36 3.14 6.37
N THR A 30 -11.80 3.70 7.44
CA THR A 30 -11.95 3.16 8.81
C THR A 30 -11.90 4.29 9.83
N ASP A 31 -12.75 4.22 10.83
CA ASP A 31 -12.78 5.10 12.01
C ASP A 31 -12.24 4.42 13.27
N GLY A 32 -11.98 3.10 13.21
CA GLY A 32 -11.56 2.30 14.35
C GLY A 32 -10.32 1.44 14.13
N GLU A 33 -10.10 0.53 15.07
CA GLU A 33 -8.94 -0.36 15.11
C GLU A 33 -9.30 -1.82 14.77
N ILE A 34 -8.27 -2.63 14.56
CA ILE A 34 -8.40 -4.08 14.42
C ILE A 34 -7.39 -4.79 15.33
N SER A 35 -7.77 -5.95 15.87
CA SER A 35 -6.89 -6.75 16.73
C SER A 35 -5.80 -7.51 15.95
N ASN A 36 -6.04 -7.78 14.66
CA ASN A 36 -5.19 -8.58 13.78
C ASN A 36 -4.36 -7.75 12.78
N GLY A 37 -3.86 -6.59 13.24
CA GLY A 37 -3.13 -5.62 12.41
C GLY A 37 -1.92 -6.22 11.67
N LEU A 38 -1.08 -6.99 12.35
CA LEU A 38 0.13 -7.57 11.75
C LEU A 38 -0.20 -8.59 10.65
N GLU A 39 -1.20 -9.43 10.86
CA GLU A 39 -1.67 -10.41 9.88
C GLU A 39 -2.23 -9.74 8.63
N VAL A 40 -3.05 -8.70 8.83
CA VAL A 40 -3.56 -7.85 7.74
C VAL A 40 -2.42 -7.23 6.94
N LEU A 41 -1.41 -6.65 7.59
CA LEU A 41 -0.26 -6.06 6.90
C LEU A 41 0.59 -7.10 6.18
N HIS A 42 0.73 -8.31 6.73
CA HIS A 42 1.42 -9.41 6.07
C HIS A 42 0.69 -9.83 4.78
N LEU A 43 -0.63 -9.99 4.84
CA LEU A 43 -1.45 -10.30 3.66
C LEU A 43 -1.37 -9.19 2.61
N CYS A 44 -1.40 -7.92 3.03
CA CYS A 44 -1.22 -6.77 2.14
C CYS A 44 0.14 -6.79 1.42
N ARG A 45 1.23 -7.20 2.08
CA ARG A 45 2.54 -7.35 1.42
C ARG A 45 2.48 -8.34 0.26
N SER A 46 1.72 -9.43 0.40
CA SER A 46 1.63 -10.47 -0.64
C SER A 46 0.97 -9.97 -1.93
N ILE A 47 0.04 -9.01 -1.84
CA ILE A 47 -0.70 -8.44 -2.99
C ILE A 47 -0.11 -7.10 -3.50
N SER A 48 0.94 -6.59 -2.85
CA SER A 48 1.47 -5.23 -3.03
C SER A 48 2.00 -4.89 -4.42
N THR A 49 2.32 -5.89 -5.25
CA THR A 49 2.77 -5.65 -6.63
C THR A 49 1.65 -5.39 -7.62
N SER A 50 0.43 -5.81 -7.31
CA SER A 50 -0.73 -5.67 -8.22
C SER A 50 -1.88 -4.88 -7.61
N THR A 51 -1.88 -4.67 -6.29
CA THR A 51 -2.92 -3.92 -5.58
C THR A 51 -2.30 -2.81 -4.74
N ARG A 52 -2.83 -1.59 -4.87
CA ARG A 52 -2.55 -0.46 -4.00
C ARG A 52 -3.73 -0.17 -3.09
N ILE A 53 -3.45 0.09 -1.82
CA ILE A 53 -4.47 0.48 -0.84
C ILE A 53 -4.34 1.97 -0.53
N PHE A 54 -5.41 2.72 -0.77
CA PHE A 54 -5.57 4.11 -0.36
C PHE A 54 -6.42 4.13 0.89
N SER A 55 -5.81 4.36 2.04
CA SER A 55 -6.48 4.28 3.34
C SER A 55 -6.92 5.65 3.84
N PHE A 56 -8.10 5.71 4.42
CA PHE A 56 -8.65 6.88 5.09
C PHE A 56 -8.91 6.54 6.55
N GLY A 57 -8.26 7.27 7.45
CA GLY A 57 -8.62 7.29 8.86
C GLY A 57 -9.65 8.37 9.11
N LEU A 58 -10.86 8.01 9.53
CA LEU A 58 -11.97 8.95 9.74
C LEU A 58 -12.12 9.32 11.21
N GLY A 59 -12.42 10.60 11.47
CA GLY A 59 -12.75 11.08 12.80
C GLY A 59 -11.54 11.27 13.70
N ASP A 60 -11.77 11.24 15.01
CA ASP A 60 -10.77 11.65 16.00
C ASP A 60 -9.76 10.56 16.35
N LEU A 61 -10.18 9.29 16.31
CA LEU A 61 -9.41 8.16 16.85
C LEU A 61 -9.23 6.96 15.90
N PRO A 62 -8.98 7.15 14.58
CA PRO A 62 -8.64 6.04 13.72
C PRO A 62 -7.26 5.48 14.07
N SER A 63 -7.09 4.15 13.94
CA SER A 63 -5.80 3.51 14.18
C SER A 63 -4.73 3.99 13.20
N ARG A 64 -3.81 4.84 13.66
CA ARG A 64 -2.75 5.41 12.81
C ARG A 64 -1.81 4.35 12.25
N SER A 65 -1.47 3.35 13.05
CA SER A 65 -0.59 2.25 12.64
C SER A 65 -1.20 1.42 11.51
N LEU A 66 -2.51 1.12 11.60
CA LEU A 66 -3.24 0.40 10.57
C LEU A 66 -3.35 1.24 9.29
N VAL A 67 -3.88 2.46 9.37
CA VAL A 67 -4.08 3.35 8.23
C VAL A 67 -2.77 3.59 7.48
N ASN A 68 -1.69 3.94 8.19
CA ASN A 68 -0.37 4.13 7.59
C ASN A 68 0.20 2.84 7.02
N GLY A 69 0.06 1.73 7.77
CA GLY A 69 0.61 0.44 7.41
C GLY A 69 0.02 -0.09 6.11
N LEU A 70 -1.30 0.00 5.94
CA LEU A 70 -2.02 -0.46 4.74
C LEU A 70 -1.49 0.25 3.48
N ALA A 71 -1.43 1.58 3.51
CA ALA A 71 -0.97 2.38 2.38
C ALA A 71 0.50 2.14 2.06
N ARG A 72 1.40 2.22 3.06
CA ARG A 72 2.84 2.07 2.86
C ARG A 72 3.22 0.68 2.36
N THR A 73 2.55 -0.36 2.87
CA THR A 73 2.80 -1.75 2.48
C THR A 73 2.48 -2.03 1.02
N THR A 74 1.52 -1.31 0.46
CA THR A 74 0.98 -1.55 -0.88
C THR A 74 1.31 -0.43 -1.86
N ASN A 75 2.26 0.45 -1.51
CA ASN A 75 2.63 1.63 -2.31
C ASN A 75 1.45 2.55 -2.67
N GLY A 76 0.42 2.57 -1.82
CA GLY A 76 -0.68 3.52 -1.89
C GLY A 76 -0.39 4.78 -1.07
N HIS A 77 -1.44 5.48 -0.66
CA HIS A 77 -1.32 6.71 0.12
C HIS A 77 -2.41 6.76 1.19
N PHE A 78 -2.08 7.35 2.35
CA PHE A 78 -3.01 7.44 3.47
C PHE A 78 -3.41 8.89 3.71
N ILE A 79 -4.62 9.09 4.19
CA ILE A 79 -5.12 10.39 4.64
C ILE A 79 -5.90 10.21 5.93
N PHE A 80 -5.79 11.16 6.85
CA PHE A 80 -6.68 11.27 8.01
C PHE A 80 -7.66 12.40 7.77
N ILE A 81 -8.96 12.12 7.88
CA ILE A 81 -10.04 13.08 7.68
C ILE A 81 -10.64 13.41 9.05
N PRO A 82 -10.43 14.64 9.58
CA PRO A 82 -11.01 15.06 10.84
C PRO A 82 -12.53 15.12 10.79
N PRO A 83 -13.24 15.04 11.94
CA PRO A 83 -14.69 15.20 11.97
C PRO A 83 -15.13 16.52 11.32
N LYS A 84 -16.33 16.51 10.70
CA LYS A 84 -16.95 17.68 10.05
C LYS A 84 -16.13 18.29 8.89
N SER A 85 -15.11 17.60 8.41
CA SER A 85 -14.35 18.03 7.23
C SER A 85 -15.07 17.66 5.93
N SER A 86 -14.80 18.42 4.87
CA SER A 86 -15.32 18.12 3.53
C SER A 86 -14.58 16.92 2.94
N VAL A 87 -15.25 15.77 2.87
CA VAL A 87 -14.66 14.47 2.47
C VAL A 87 -14.24 14.45 1.00
N ASP A 88 -14.94 15.20 0.16
CA ASP A 88 -14.74 15.34 -1.28
C ASP A 88 -13.31 15.78 -1.64
N VAL A 89 -12.75 16.75 -0.92
CA VAL A 89 -11.38 17.24 -1.14
C VAL A 89 -10.35 16.11 -0.96
N TYR A 90 -10.47 15.36 0.13
CA TYR A 90 -9.56 14.26 0.45
C TYR A 90 -9.70 13.07 -0.49
N VAL A 91 -10.94 12.75 -0.88
CA VAL A 91 -11.22 11.71 -1.87
C VAL A 91 -10.63 12.09 -3.23
N GLY A 92 -10.80 13.34 -3.65
CA GLY A 92 -10.24 13.87 -4.89
C GLY A 92 -8.70 13.76 -4.93
N GLU A 93 -8.02 14.08 -3.83
CA GLU A 93 -6.57 13.94 -3.72
C GLU A 93 -6.10 12.48 -3.92
N GLN A 94 -6.74 11.55 -3.20
CA GLN A 94 -6.40 10.13 -3.28
C GLN A 94 -6.71 9.56 -4.67
N LEU A 95 -7.84 9.94 -5.28
CA LEU A 95 -8.19 9.56 -6.66
C LEU A 95 -7.15 10.07 -7.66
N LYS A 96 -6.69 11.32 -7.53
CA LYS A 96 -5.64 11.87 -8.41
C LYS A 96 -4.35 11.04 -8.35
N LYS A 97 -3.96 10.56 -7.17
CA LYS A 97 -2.80 9.66 -6.96
C LYS A 97 -3.07 8.25 -7.48
N ALA A 98 -4.28 7.73 -7.28
CA ALA A 98 -4.69 6.39 -7.70
C ALA A 98 -4.72 6.23 -9.23
N LEU A 99 -5.00 7.31 -9.96
CA LEU A 99 -5.08 7.33 -11.43
C LEU A 99 -3.74 7.64 -12.11
N GLN A 100 -2.66 7.86 -11.37
CA GLN A 100 -1.33 8.05 -11.97
C GLN A 100 -0.86 6.78 -12.68
N SER A 101 -0.20 6.96 -13.83
CA SER A 101 0.51 5.88 -14.52
C SER A 101 1.71 5.39 -13.71
N CYS A 102 2.19 4.19 -14.03
CA CYS A 102 3.38 3.61 -13.38
C CYS A 102 4.22 2.79 -14.33
N ILE A 103 5.46 2.57 -13.90
CA ILE A 103 6.36 1.54 -14.42
C ILE A 103 6.24 0.34 -13.48
N ALA A 104 5.76 -0.79 -13.99
CA ALA A 104 5.66 -2.05 -13.26
C ALA A 104 6.85 -2.97 -13.59
N ASN A 105 6.96 -4.10 -12.87
CA ASN A 105 7.94 -5.16 -13.13
C ASN A 105 9.41 -4.68 -13.15
N ILE A 106 9.73 -3.71 -12.30
CA ILE A 106 11.07 -3.14 -12.19
C ILE A 106 12.03 -4.19 -11.63
N GLN A 107 13.15 -4.41 -12.30
CA GLN A 107 14.23 -5.26 -11.80
C GLN A 107 15.50 -4.42 -11.69
N VAL A 108 16.24 -4.61 -10.59
CA VAL A 108 17.52 -3.92 -10.35
C VAL A 108 18.62 -4.96 -10.43
N LYS A 109 19.55 -4.75 -11.35
CA LYS A 109 20.73 -5.60 -11.51
C LYS A 109 21.97 -4.83 -11.05
N TRP A 110 22.68 -5.38 -10.08
CA TRP A 110 23.94 -4.83 -9.59
C TRP A 110 25.12 -5.49 -10.30
N ASN A 111 26.04 -4.69 -10.83
CA ASN A 111 27.27 -5.17 -11.48
C ASN A 111 28.49 -4.80 -10.62
N LEU A 112 28.52 -5.29 -9.38
CA LEU A 112 29.54 -4.94 -8.37
C LEU A 112 30.63 -6.01 -8.19
N GLY A 113 30.56 -7.14 -8.91
CA GLY A 113 31.57 -8.20 -8.82
C GLY A 113 31.55 -9.02 -7.51
N THR A 114 30.65 -8.71 -6.58
CA THR A 114 30.44 -9.38 -5.30
C THR A 114 28.95 -9.67 -5.08
N SER A 115 28.63 -10.48 -4.06
CA SER A 115 27.26 -10.68 -3.59
C SER A 115 26.66 -9.37 -3.09
N VAL A 116 25.39 -9.13 -3.44
CA VAL A 116 24.66 -7.94 -3.05
C VAL A 116 23.36 -8.33 -2.39
N LEU A 117 23.13 -7.80 -1.18
CA LEU A 117 21.84 -7.79 -0.53
C LEU A 117 21.12 -6.47 -0.86
N ASN A 118 19.96 -6.54 -1.50
CA ASN A 118 19.19 -5.36 -1.89
C ASN A 118 18.03 -5.07 -0.92
N ALA A 119 17.87 -3.79 -0.58
CA ALA A 119 16.71 -3.28 0.13
C ALA A 119 16.01 -2.19 -0.69
N PRO A 120 14.72 -2.33 -1.05
CA PRO A 120 13.85 -3.47 -0.74
C PRO A 120 14.21 -4.73 -1.55
N MET A 121 13.95 -5.92 -0.99
CA MET A 121 14.16 -7.21 -1.70
C MET A 121 13.29 -7.33 -2.94
N LYS A 122 12.02 -6.89 -2.83
CA LYS A 122 11.07 -6.81 -3.94
C LYS A 122 10.80 -5.33 -4.26
N THR A 123 11.03 -4.97 -5.51
CA THR A 123 10.72 -3.65 -6.07
C THR A 123 9.23 -3.56 -6.39
N LEU A 124 8.56 -2.57 -5.80
CA LEU A 124 7.17 -2.25 -6.13
C LEU A 124 7.10 -1.36 -7.38
N PRO A 125 5.95 -1.30 -8.08
CA PRO A 125 5.78 -0.40 -9.21
C PRO A 125 6.07 1.06 -8.84
N VAL A 126 6.64 1.85 -9.76
CA VAL A 126 6.93 3.27 -9.52
C VAL A 126 5.95 4.14 -10.28
N TYR A 127 5.21 4.96 -9.56
CA TYR A 127 4.18 5.83 -10.11
C TYR A 127 4.74 7.20 -10.47
N ALA A 128 4.07 7.92 -11.36
CA ALA A 128 4.43 9.29 -11.69
C ALA A 128 4.57 10.14 -10.42
N ASN A 129 5.66 10.92 -10.36
CA ASN A 129 6.04 11.76 -9.20
C ASN A 129 6.42 11.00 -7.92
N HIS A 130 6.61 9.67 -7.97
CA HIS A 130 7.20 8.90 -6.87
C HIS A 130 8.69 8.64 -7.11
N ARG A 131 9.43 8.36 -6.04
CA ARG A 131 10.85 7.99 -6.09
C ARG A 131 11.05 6.58 -5.53
N LEU A 132 11.76 5.73 -6.28
CA LEU A 132 12.30 4.47 -5.79
C LEU A 132 13.74 4.69 -5.35
N ILE A 133 14.05 4.29 -4.12
CA ILE A 133 15.41 4.24 -3.59
C ILE A 133 15.71 2.78 -3.31
N VAL A 134 16.83 2.29 -3.82
CA VAL A 134 17.29 0.92 -3.57
C VAL A 134 18.70 1.00 -3.01
N TYR A 135 18.90 0.35 -1.88
CA TYR A 135 20.20 0.20 -1.24
C TYR A 135 20.78 -1.17 -1.58
N ALA A 136 22.09 -1.21 -1.75
CA ALA A 136 22.88 -2.43 -1.93
C ALA A 136 23.86 -2.52 -0.75
N LEU A 137 23.87 -3.66 -0.07
CA LEU A 137 24.90 -4.03 0.89
C LEU A 137 25.78 -5.10 0.24
N THR A 138 27.09 -4.92 0.31
CA THR A 138 28.11 -5.80 -0.25
C THR A 138 28.92 -6.45 0.86
N ASP A 139 29.43 -7.66 0.64
CA ASP A 139 30.18 -8.44 1.64
C ASP A 139 31.69 -8.06 1.73
N GLU A 140 32.06 -6.81 1.43
CA GLU A 140 33.45 -6.34 1.60
C GLU A 140 33.78 -5.95 3.05
#